data_AF-A0A518WHP1-F1
#
_entry.id   AF-A0A518WHP1-F1
#
_cell.length_a   1.000
_cell.length_b   1.000
_cell.length_c   1.000
_cell.angle_alpha   90.00
_cell.angle_beta   90.00
_cell.angle_gamma   90.00
#
_symmetry.space_group_name_H-M   'P 1'
#
loop_
_entity.id
_entity.type
_entity.pdbx_description
1 polymer ?
#
loop_
_entity_poly.entity_id
_entity_poly.type
_entity_poly.pdbx_seq_one_letter_code
_entity_poly.pdbx_strand_id
1 'polypeptide(L)'
;MPHDPHVRELTDDDTTAAWHLGRTAFGSDPQPAPPPTTTPGTTRYGAFDHTGRLIGKAVDLHHHQWWDGRTVAAADIAGVAVTPETRGRGVARALLTTLLRGAHDRGAAVSALFPTVAAPYRACGWETAGTLRTVNLPTALLTRHHPSPHLTVRPGTPADLAAVDELHTHTARHRRGLLARTGPLHDHHRTRHTTDHTLPYDGLTLVEHHGHLVGYAGWNRRDNYGDQGTITVDDLAATTADAARELVGILASWHSVAPTLRLTLLPGDPLTPHLPVEKAREHEQDTWMHRPVDVTRAIRDRGWPTHLHGTATFTLDDPLADWNTGTWHLEITDGHADLRRTTAPADLHLTVRGFALLYTGAATARTVAQAGLLHHPTGTDPTPLDLLAAPGPAQLGDYF
;
A
#
# COMPACT_ATOMS: atom_id res chain seq x y z
N MET A 1 -36.30 2.76 -16.28
CA MET A 1 -35.19 1.83 -15.96
C MET A 1 -34.03 2.68 -15.46
N PRO A 2 -33.37 2.37 -14.33
CA PRO A 2 -32.12 3.07 -14.04
C PRO A 2 -31.14 2.72 -15.16
N HIS A 3 -30.71 3.72 -15.92
CA HIS A 3 -29.69 3.54 -16.95
C HIS A 3 -28.36 3.23 -16.26
N ASP A 4 -27.65 2.20 -16.74
CA ASP A 4 -26.30 1.93 -16.28
C ASP A 4 -25.41 3.16 -16.53
N PRO A 5 -24.55 3.53 -15.57
CA PRO A 5 -23.68 4.68 -15.72
C PRO A 5 -22.66 4.43 -16.84
N HIS A 6 -22.40 5.46 -17.64
CA HIS A 6 -21.32 5.44 -18.61
C HIS A 6 -20.00 5.74 -17.89
N VAL A 7 -19.02 4.83 -17.96
CA VAL A 7 -17.71 5.00 -17.32
C VAL A 7 -16.63 5.25 -18.36
N ARG A 8 -15.83 6.30 -18.17
CA ARG A 8 -14.68 6.64 -19.01
C ARG A 8 -13.56 7.29 -18.19
N GLU A 9 -12.38 7.39 -18.79
CA GLU A 9 -11.33 8.25 -18.24
C GLU A 9 -11.79 9.72 -18.18
N LEU A 10 -11.38 10.41 -17.12
CA LEU A 10 -11.60 11.83 -16.93
C LEU A 10 -10.63 12.63 -17.79
N THR A 11 -11.14 13.71 -18.36
CA THR A 11 -10.40 14.71 -19.12
C THR A 11 -10.23 15.97 -18.29
N ASP A 12 -9.45 16.94 -18.81
CA ASP A 12 -9.27 18.23 -18.13
C ASP A 12 -10.59 18.96 -17.90
N ASP A 13 -11.56 18.82 -18.82
CA ASP A 13 -12.92 19.39 -18.72
C ASP A 13 -13.71 18.86 -17.51
N ASP A 14 -13.37 17.66 -17.01
CA ASP A 14 -14.06 17.05 -15.88
C ASP A 14 -13.45 17.46 -14.51
N THR A 15 -12.31 18.17 -14.51
CA THR A 15 -11.51 18.45 -13.30
C THR A 15 -12.33 19.13 -12.21
N THR A 16 -13.08 20.16 -12.55
CA THR A 16 -13.88 20.92 -11.58
C THR A 16 -14.97 20.07 -10.95
N ALA A 17 -15.69 19.28 -11.76
CA ALA A 17 -16.72 18.37 -11.27
C ALA A 17 -16.13 17.28 -10.36
N ALA A 18 -14.99 16.70 -10.75
CA ALA A 18 -14.30 15.70 -9.96
C ALA A 18 -13.74 16.24 -8.65
N TRP A 19 -13.23 17.48 -8.65
CA TRP A 19 -12.80 18.19 -7.44
C TRP A 19 -13.95 18.37 -6.46
N HIS A 20 -15.07 18.94 -6.93
CA HIS A 20 -16.25 19.17 -6.10
C HIS A 20 -16.81 17.87 -5.53
N LEU A 21 -16.91 16.82 -6.33
CA LEU A 21 -17.36 15.50 -5.87
C LEU A 21 -16.43 14.96 -4.77
N GLY A 22 -15.12 15.05 -4.94
CA GLY A 22 -14.15 14.63 -3.93
C GLY A 22 -14.29 15.42 -2.63
N ARG A 23 -14.32 16.75 -2.73
CA ARG A 23 -14.47 17.66 -1.59
C ARG A 23 -15.72 17.34 -0.78
N THR A 24 -16.86 17.16 -1.44
CA THR A 24 -18.12 16.81 -0.77
C THR A 24 -18.09 15.40 -0.17
N ALA A 25 -17.43 14.45 -0.83
CA ALA A 25 -17.35 13.07 -0.33
C ALA A 25 -16.43 12.91 0.89
N PHE A 26 -15.31 13.67 0.94
CA PHE A 26 -14.29 13.57 1.97
C PHE A 26 -14.30 14.72 2.99
N GLY A 27 -15.23 15.68 2.85
CA GLY A 27 -15.50 16.70 3.87
C GLY A 27 -14.47 17.83 3.94
N SER A 28 -13.77 18.16 2.85
CA SER A 28 -12.77 19.23 2.86
C SER A 28 -13.41 20.63 2.80
N ASP A 29 -12.72 21.63 3.37
CA ASP A 29 -13.17 23.02 3.39
C ASP A 29 -13.49 23.56 1.98
N PRO A 30 -14.45 24.50 1.85
CA PRO A 30 -14.77 25.12 0.56
C PRO A 30 -13.55 25.83 -0.04
N GLN A 31 -12.97 25.24 -1.08
CA GLN A 31 -11.85 25.80 -1.82
C GLN A 31 -12.12 25.76 -3.35
N PRO A 32 -11.62 26.74 -4.11
CA PRO A 32 -11.73 26.72 -5.57
C PRO A 32 -11.07 25.46 -6.12
N ALA A 33 -11.59 24.96 -7.25
CA ALA A 33 -10.94 23.86 -7.93
C ALA A 33 -9.53 24.30 -8.39
N PRO A 34 -8.50 23.45 -8.21
CA PRO A 34 -7.21 23.74 -8.78
C PRO A 34 -7.31 23.77 -10.31
N PRO A 35 -6.38 24.44 -11.01
CA PRO A 35 -6.30 24.33 -12.46
C PRO A 35 -6.15 22.86 -12.88
N PRO A 36 -6.63 22.48 -14.08
CA PRO A 36 -6.41 21.14 -14.59
C PRO A 36 -4.91 20.85 -14.62
N THR A 37 -4.51 19.82 -13.88
CA THR A 37 -3.14 19.30 -13.90
C THR A 37 -3.19 17.81 -14.11
N THR A 38 -2.48 17.35 -15.12
CA THR A 38 -2.15 15.94 -15.29
C THR A 38 -1.14 15.55 -14.22
N THR A 39 -1.43 14.47 -13.51
CA THR A 39 -0.47 13.86 -12.58
C THR A 39 0.08 12.62 -13.28
N PRO A 40 1.35 12.61 -13.72
CA PRO A 40 1.96 11.43 -14.32
C PRO A 40 1.83 10.21 -13.41
N GLY A 41 1.68 9.02 -14.00
CA GLY A 41 1.51 7.79 -13.22
C GLY A 41 0.17 7.70 -12.51
N THR A 42 -0.88 8.34 -13.03
CA THR A 42 -2.26 8.15 -12.56
C THR A 42 -3.21 8.01 -13.73
N THR A 43 -4.26 7.20 -13.58
CA THR A 43 -5.43 7.19 -14.47
C THR A 43 -6.67 7.51 -13.65
N ARG A 44 -7.47 8.49 -14.08
CA ARG A 44 -8.66 8.93 -13.35
C ARG A 44 -9.91 8.50 -14.11
N TYR A 45 -10.83 7.83 -13.43
CA TYR A 45 -12.08 7.36 -14.02
C TYR A 45 -13.28 8.14 -13.47
N GLY A 46 -14.25 8.40 -14.34
CA GLY A 46 -15.53 9.02 -14.01
C GLY A 46 -16.70 8.17 -14.47
N ALA A 47 -17.75 8.13 -13.63
CA ALA A 47 -19.04 7.57 -13.97
C ALA A 47 -20.03 8.71 -14.21
N PHE A 48 -20.73 8.65 -15.34
CA PHE A 48 -21.64 9.69 -15.80
C PHE A 48 -23.06 9.14 -15.93
N ASP A 49 -24.05 9.92 -15.54
CA ASP A 49 -25.46 9.59 -15.81
C ASP A 49 -25.83 9.90 -17.27
N HIS A 50 -27.06 9.54 -17.67
CA HIS A 50 -27.58 9.76 -19.02
C HIS A 50 -27.63 11.24 -19.46
N THR A 51 -27.48 12.19 -18.54
CA THR A 51 -27.43 13.63 -18.84
C THR A 51 -26.00 14.14 -19.03
N GLY A 52 -25.00 13.28 -18.84
CA GLY A 52 -23.58 13.65 -18.89
C GLY A 52 -23.04 14.22 -17.58
N ARG A 53 -23.80 14.16 -16.48
CA ARG A 53 -23.33 14.64 -15.17
C ARG A 53 -22.45 13.59 -14.50
N LEU A 54 -21.31 14.02 -13.96
CA LEU A 54 -20.42 13.17 -13.15
C LEU A 54 -21.10 12.78 -11.84
N ILE A 55 -21.29 11.47 -11.64
CA ILE A 55 -21.95 10.88 -10.46
C ILE A 55 -21.03 9.95 -9.66
N GLY A 56 -19.83 9.67 -10.15
CA GLY A 56 -18.82 8.93 -9.42
C GLY A 56 -17.42 9.12 -10.00
N LYS A 57 -16.40 8.89 -9.18
CA LYS A 57 -15.00 8.91 -9.61
C LYS A 57 -14.16 7.88 -8.86
N ALA A 58 -13.03 7.49 -9.44
CA ALA A 58 -11.97 6.68 -8.83
C ALA A 58 -10.62 7.01 -9.48
N VAL A 59 -9.52 6.77 -8.77
CA VAL A 59 -8.16 6.97 -9.28
C VAL A 59 -7.39 5.66 -9.18
N ASP A 60 -6.74 5.29 -10.26
CA ASP A 60 -5.72 4.26 -10.34
C ASP A 60 -4.34 4.93 -10.23
N LEU A 61 -3.62 4.67 -9.13
CA LEU A 61 -2.25 5.09 -8.90
C LEU A 61 -1.31 4.03 -9.46
N HIS A 62 -0.41 4.43 -10.36
CA HIS A 62 0.48 3.54 -11.10
C HIS A 62 1.71 3.17 -10.28
N HIS A 63 1.48 2.64 -9.07
CA HIS A 63 2.53 2.26 -8.16
C HIS A 63 3.24 0.97 -8.59
N HIS A 64 4.38 0.75 -7.96
CA HIS A 64 5.04 -0.54 -7.89
C HIS A 64 5.18 -0.90 -6.41
N GLN A 65 5.03 -2.18 -6.09
CA GLN A 65 5.19 -2.70 -4.72
C GLN A 65 6.35 -3.67 -4.66
N TRP A 66 7.12 -3.64 -3.58
CA TRP A 66 8.15 -4.63 -3.31
C TRP A 66 7.52 -5.96 -2.88
N TRP A 67 8.02 -7.04 -3.45
CA TRP A 67 7.68 -8.41 -3.12
C TRP A 67 8.95 -9.26 -3.14
N ASP A 68 9.60 -9.37 -1.97
CA ASP A 68 10.78 -10.21 -1.74
C ASP A 68 11.89 -10.01 -2.80
N GLY A 69 12.32 -8.76 -2.98
CA GLY A 69 13.44 -8.39 -3.86
C GLY A 69 13.04 -8.03 -5.29
N ARG A 70 11.77 -8.22 -5.67
CA ARG A 70 11.24 -7.84 -6.99
C ARG A 70 10.13 -6.81 -6.85
N THR A 71 10.00 -5.92 -7.83
CA THR A 71 8.87 -5.00 -7.90
C THR A 71 7.74 -5.62 -8.72
N VAL A 72 6.51 -5.42 -8.25
CA VAL A 72 5.29 -5.85 -8.92
C VAL A 72 4.46 -4.60 -9.25
N ALA A 73 4.07 -4.46 -10.52
CA ALA A 73 3.24 -3.34 -10.95
C ALA A 73 1.85 -3.42 -10.29
N ALA A 74 1.43 -2.30 -9.71
CA ALA A 74 0.20 -2.20 -8.95
C ALA A 74 -0.76 -1.16 -9.55
N ALA A 75 -2.05 -1.39 -9.31
CA ALA A 75 -3.12 -0.43 -9.48
C ALA A 75 -3.69 -0.08 -8.10
N ASP A 76 -3.06 0.87 -7.44
CA ASP A 76 -3.45 1.27 -6.09
C ASP A 76 -4.60 2.27 -6.18
N ILE A 77 -5.73 1.94 -5.55
CA ILE A 77 -6.98 2.67 -5.77
C ILE A 77 -7.15 3.74 -4.70
N ALA A 78 -7.34 4.98 -5.18
CA ALA A 78 -7.56 6.15 -4.35
C ALA A 78 -8.81 6.94 -4.78
N GLY A 79 -9.27 7.82 -3.89
CA GLY A 79 -10.23 8.88 -4.21
C GLY A 79 -11.61 8.40 -4.71
N VAL A 80 -12.02 7.18 -4.36
CA VAL A 80 -13.33 6.63 -4.78
C VAL A 80 -14.46 7.42 -4.13
N ALA A 81 -15.30 8.04 -4.96
CA ALA A 81 -16.44 8.81 -4.50
C ALA A 81 -17.66 8.59 -5.40
N VAL A 82 -18.85 8.52 -4.80
CA VAL A 82 -20.13 8.42 -5.49
C VAL A 82 -21.10 9.41 -4.87
N THR A 83 -21.81 10.16 -5.71
CA THR A 83 -22.82 11.14 -5.28
C THR A 83 -23.88 10.46 -4.42
N PRO A 84 -24.33 11.08 -3.29
CA PRO A 84 -25.25 10.44 -2.37
C PRO A 84 -26.52 9.86 -3.02
N GLU A 85 -27.08 10.55 -4.01
CA GLU A 85 -28.36 10.23 -4.67
C GLU A 85 -28.28 8.96 -5.54
N THR A 86 -27.07 8.55 -5.93
CA THR A 86 -26.80 7.41 -6.81
C THR A 86 -26.12 6.24 -6.11
N ARG A 87 -25.87 6.34 -4.79
CA ARG A 87 -25.36 5.22 -3.98
C ARG A 87 -26.34 4.05 -3.98
N GLY A 88 -25.82 2.83 -3.88
CA GLY A 88 -26.62 1.61 -3.94
C GLY A 88 -27.18 1.27 -5.32
N ARG A 89 -26.83 2.03 -6.37
CA ARG A 89 -27.31 1.82 -7.76
C ARG A 89 -26.22 1.29 -8.70
N GLY A 90 -25.20 0.61 -8.18
CA GLY A 90 -24.16 -0.03 -8.99
C GLY A 90 -23.01 0.87 -9.49
N VAL A 91 -23.04 2.18 -9.25
CA VAL A 91 -22.01 3.14 -9.75
C VAL A 91 -20.58 2.75 -9.35
N ALA A 92 -20.34 2.42 -8.08
CA ALA A 92 -19.02 2.01 -7.61
C ALA A 92 -18.53 0.72 -8.29
N ARG A 93 -19.43 -0.24 -8.52
CA ARG A 93 -19.09 -1.49 -9.22
C ARG A 93 -18.70 -1.21 -10.67
N ALA A 94 -19.46 -0.38 -11.38
CA ALA A 94 -19.13 0.01 -12.75
C ALA A 94 -17.74 0.70 -12.83
N LEU A 95 -17.45 1.63 -11.91
CA LEU A 95 -16.14 2.28 -11.81
C LEU A 95 -15.01 1.28 -11.59
N LEU A 96 -15.13 0.43 -10.56
CA LEU A 96 -14.09 -0.53 -10.19
C LEU A 96 -13.88 -1.60 -11.27
N THR A 97 -14.94 -2.04 -11.97
CA THR A 97 -14.82 -2.97 -13.10
C THR A 97 -14.05 -2.35 -14.26
N THR A 98 -14.37 -1.11 -14.65
CA THR A 98 -13.65 -0.43 -15.74
C THR A 98 -12.20 -0.14 -15.35
N LEU A 99 -11.96 0.33 -14.12
CA LEU A 99 -10.62 0.56 -13.59
C LEU A 99 -9.78 -0.73 -13.59
N LEU A 100 -10.35 -1.85 -13.13
CA LEU A 100 -9.65 -3.13 -13.10
C LEU A 100 -9.23 -3.60 -14.50
N ARG A 101 -10.07 -3.39 -15.52
CA ARG A 101 -9.72 -3.69 -16.93
C ARG A 101 -8.60 -2.78 -17.42
N GLY A 102 -8.68 -1.47 -17.20
CA GLY A 102 -7.61 -0.56 -17.59
C GLY A 102 -6.29 -0.86 -16.88
N ALA A 103 -6.33 -1.26 -15.60
CA ALA A 103 -5.17 -1.73 -14.86
C ALA A 103 -4.57 -3.01 -15.47
N HIS A 104 -5.42 -3.98 -15.84
CA HIS A 104 -5.01 -5.21 -16.53
C HIS A 104 -4.30 -4.88 -17.85
N ASP A 105 -4.92 -4.06 -18.70
CA ASP A 105 -4.39 -3.67 -20.01
C ASP A 105 -3.06 -2.93 -19.89
N ARG A 106 -2.91 -2.10 -18.85
CA ARG A 106 -1.70 -1.31 -18.57
C ARG A 106 -0.49 -2.14 -18.13
N GLY A 107 -0.70 -3.33 -17.59
CA GLY A 107 0.43 -4.11 -17.04
C GLY A 107 0.30 -4.48 -15.57
N ALA A 108 -0.67 -3.94 -14.83
CA ALA A 108 -0.75 -4.14 -13.39
C ALA A 108 -1.07 -5.61 -13.05
N ALA A 109 -0.38 -6.11 -12.04
CA ALA A 109 -0.54 -7.48 -11.54
C ALA A 109 -1.38 -7.53 -10.27
N VAL A 110 -1.30 -6.50 -9.43
CA VAL A 110 -1.97 -6.42 -8.13
C VAL A 110 -2.66 -5.07 -7.93
N SER A 111 -3.54 -5.00 -6.93
CA SER A 111 -4.20 -3.77 -6.52
C SER A 111 -4.38 -3.76 -5.01
N ALA A 112 -4.05 -2.63 -4.38
CA ALA A 112 -4.37 -2.38 -2.99
C ALA A 112 -5.20 -1.09 -2.81
N LEU A 113 -5.89 -0.98 -1.67
CA LEU A 113 -6.67 0.21 -1.30
C LEU A 113 -6.95 0.26 0.20
N PHE A 114 -7.26 1.46 0.69
CA PHE A 114 -7.77 1.69 2.05
C PHE A 114 -9.29 1.94 1.99
N PRO A 115 -10.14 1.00 2.44
CA PRO A 115 -11.57 1.15 2.33
C PRO A 115 -12.13 2.00 3.48
N THR A 116 -12.96 2.99 3.16
CA THR A 116 -13.86 3.60 4.17
C THR A 116 -14.96 2.63 4.59
N VAL A 117 -15.41 1.78 3.66
CA VAL A 117 -16.32 0.65 3.89
C VAL A 117 -15.92 -0.53 3.02
N ALA A 118 -15.83 -1.74 3.59
CA ALA A 118 -15.29 -2.91 2.87
C ALA A 118 -16.28 -3.53 1.85
N ALA A 119 -17.59 -3.40 2.07
CA ALA A 119 -18.60 -4.17 1.33
C ALA A 119 -18.58 -3.95 -0.20
N PRO A 120 -18.47 -2.71 -0.74
CA PRO A 120 -18.39 -2.51 -2.19
C PRO A 120 -17.14 -3.14 -2.82
N TYR A 121 -16.01 -3.07 -2.13
CA TYR A 121 -14.74 -3.63 -2.59
C TYR A 121 -14.74 -5.16 -2.53
N ARG A 122 -15.30 -5.76 -1.46
CA ARG A 122 -15.52 -7.22 -1.39
C ARG A 122 -16.44 -7.74 -2.48
N ALA A 123 -17.50 -7.00 -2.79
CA ALA A 123 -18.39 -7.35 -3.90
C ALA A 123 -17.68 -7.28 -5.27
N CYS A 124 -16.59 -6.50 -5.35
CA CYS A 124 -15.69 -6.45 -6.50
C CYS A 124 -14.42 -7.29 -6.29
N GLY A 125 -14.41 -8.18 -5.29
CA GLY A 125 -13.40 -9.20 -5.01
C GLY A 125 -12.04 -8.73 -4.46
N TRP A 126 -11.96 -7.54 -3.87
CA TRP A 126 -10.89 -7.22 -2.91
C TRP A 126 -11.16 -7.91 -1.57
N GLU A 127 -10.12 -8.17 -0.79
CA GLU A 127 -10.26 -8.64 0.58
C GLU A 127 -9.31 -7.91 1.55
N THR A 128 -9.75 -7.73 2.80
CA THR A 128 -8.93 -7.22 3.90
C THR A 128 -7.70 -8.09 4.10
N ALA A 129 -6.52 -7.51 3.89
CA ALA A 129 -5.26 -8.23 3.91
C ALA A 129 -4.32 -7.77 5.05
N GLY A 130 -4.56 -6.61 5.64
CA GLY A 130 -3.85 -6.19 6.84
C GLY A 130 -4.27 -4.81 7.34
N THR A 131 -3.47 -4.27 8.25
CA THR A 131 -3.63 -2.92 8.80
C THR A 131 -2.33 -2.14 8.72
N LEU A 132 -2.44 -0.84 8.48
CA LEU A 132 -1.43 0.18 8.71
C LEU A 132 -1.71 0.75 10.10
N ARG A 133 -0.71 0.72 10.99
CA ARG A 133 -0.87 1.13 12.39
C ARG A 133 0.02 2.31 12.70
N THR A 134 -0.60 3.43 13.06
CA THR A 134 0.07 4.62 13.55
C THR A 134 -0.11 4.66 15.06
N VAL A 135 0.99 4.71 15.79
CA VAL A 135 0.99 4.69 17.26
C VAL A 135 1.60 5.94 17.83
N ASN A 136 1.18 6.25 19.06
CA ASN A 136 1.80 7.23 19.93
C ASN A 136 2.67 6.54 20.98
N LEU A 137 3.89 7.04 21.17
CA LEU A 137 4.85 6.64 22.20
C LEU A 137 5.23 7.86 23.05
N PRO A 138 5.37 7.72 24.38
CA PRO A 138 5.92 8.78 25.20
C PRO A 138 7.40 8.99 24.90
N THR A 139 7.79 10.18 24.43
CA THR A 139 9.19 10.50 24.08
C THR A 139 10.12 10.38 25.28
N ALA A 140 9.63 10.65 26.48
CA ALA A 140 10.39 10.50 27.72
C ALA A 140 10.78 9.04 28.05
N LEU A 141 10.09 8.05 27.45
CA LEU A 141 10.40 6.62 27.61
C LEU A 141 11.30 6.08 26.49
N LEU A 142 11.57 6.87 25.45
CA LEU A 142 12.55 6.50 24.44
C LEU A 142 13.94 6.48 25.06
N THR A 143 14.74 5.49 24.67
CA THR A 143 16.10 5.36 25.17
C THR A 143 16.91 6.58 24.73
N ARG A 144 17.35 7.38 25.70
CA ARG A 144 18.30 8.47 25.45
C ARG A 144 19.64 7.86 25.05
N HIS A 145 20.14 8.25 23.89
CA HIS A 145 21.38 7.70 23.35
C HIS A 145 22.59 8.61 23.63
N HIS A 146 23.77 7.99 23.70
CA HIS A 146 25.06 8.67 23.67
C HIS A 146 25.61 8.60 22.25
N PRO A 147 25.84 9.73 21.56
CA PRO A 147 26.26 9.73 20.16
C PRO A 147 27.40 8.76 19.88
N SER A 148 27.19 7.87 18.90
CA SER A 148 28.18 6.92 18.44
C SER A 148 29.28 7.67 17.67
N PRO A 149 30.56 7.58 18.09
CA PRO A 149 31.61 8.44 17.58
C PRO A 149 31.96 8.20 16.10
N HIS A 150 31.54 7.06 15.55
CA HIS A 150 31.73 6.72 14.14
C HIS A 150 30.58 7.21 13.24
N LEU A 151 29.48 7.70 13.82
CA LEU A 151 28.34 8.23 13.08
C LEU A 151 28.35 9.76 13.08
N THR A 152 27.92 10.33 11.97
CA THR A 152 27.64 11.77 11.84
C THR A 152 26.14 11.97 11.70
N VAL A 153 25.58 12.87 12.50
CA VAL A 153 24.17 13.25 12.44
C VAL A 153 24.07 14.67 11.94
N ARG A 154 23.25 14.91 10.92
CA ARG A 154 23.03 16.26 10.37
C ARG A 154 21.59 16.47 9.90
N PRO A 155 21.12 17.74 9.83
CA PRO A 155 19.91 18.03 9.09
C PRO A 155 20.09 17.72 7.60
N GLY A 156 19.05 17.14 7.01
CA GLY A 156 18.95 16.93 5.57
C GLY A 156 18.37 18.15 4.86
N THR A 157 18.59 18.19 3.56
CA THR A 157 18.16 19.23 2.64
C THR A 157 17.42 18.61 1.45
N PRO A 158 16.75 19.39 0.59
CA PRO A 158 16.13 18.85 -0.62
C PRO A 158 17.11 18.10 -1.54
N ALA A 159 18.41 18.43 -1.49
CA ALA A 159 19.45 17.75 -2.25
C ALA A 159 19.71 16.31 -1.77
N ASP A 160 19.32 15.98 -0.53
CA ASP A 160 19.52 14.66 0.06
C ASP A 160 18.39 13.68 -0.26
N LEU A 161 17.27 14.14 -0.85
CA LEU A 161 16.08 13.31 -1.09
C LEU A 161 16.36 12.10 -2.01
N ALA A 162 17.28 12.23 -2.95
CA ALA A 162 17.69 11.09 -3.79
C ALA A 162 18.38 9.99 -2.96
N ALA A 163 19.27 10.37 -2.03
CA ALA A 163 19.93 9.41 -1.14
C ALA A 163 18.94 8.79 -0.14
N VAL A 164 17.91 9.54 0.28
CA VAL A 164 16.81 9.03 1.10
C VAL A 164 16.01 7.96 0.34
N ASP A 165 15.65 8.21 -0.93
CA ASP A 165 14.95 7.24 -1.78
C ASP A 165 15.77 5.96 -2.01
N GLU A 166 17.10 6.09 -2.18
CA GLU A 166 18.02 4.96 -2.29
C GLU A 166 18.06 4.12 -1.00
N LEU A 167 18.16 4.78 0.16
CA LEU A 167 18.17 4.09 1.45
C LEU A 167 16.82 3.42 1.75
N HIS A 168 15.71 4.11 1.45
CA HIS A 168 14.37 3.53 1.50
C HIS A 168 14.26 2.27 0.63
N THR A 169 14.74 2.35 -0.62
CA THR A 169 14.76 1.20 -1.53
C THR A 169 15.55 0.03 -0.93
N HIS A 170 16.71 0.30 -0.33
CA HIS A 170 17.53 -0.72 0.29
C HIS A 170 16.82 -1.44 1.44
N THR A 171 16.07 -0.72 2.28
CA THR A 171 15.36 -1.31 3.43
C THR A 171 14.02 -1.94 3.04
N ALA A 172 13.32 -1.37 2.06
CA ALA A 172 12.01 -1.82 1.62
C ALA A 172 12.05 -3.03 0.68
N ARG A 173 13.12 -3.21 -0.12
CA ARG A 173 13.15 -4.23 -1.19
C ARG A 173 12.90 -5.66 -0.75
N HIS A 174 13.23 -6.01 0.49
CA HIS A 174 13.03 -7.36 1.04
C HIS A 174 11.65 -7.55 1.69
N ARG A 175 10.82 -6.51 1.73
CA ARG A 175 9.47 -6.55 2.27
C ARG A 175 8.47 -6.91 1.17
N ARG A 176 7.23 -7.14 1.60
CA ARG A 176 6.09 -7.48 0.75
C ARG A 176 5.03 -6.40 0.92
N GLY A 177 4.58 -5.80 -0.17
CA GLY A 177 3.52 -4.79 -0.21
C GLY A 177 3.99 -3.34 -0.10
N LEU A 178 5.16 -3.05 0.49
CA LEU A 178 5.66 -1.67 0.58
C LEU A 178 5.81 -1.05 -0.81
N LEU A 179 5.48 0.24 -0.95
CA LEU A 179 5.65 0.95 -2.22
C LEU A 179 7.13 0.97 -2.59
N ALA A 180 7.43 0.82 -3.88
CA ALA A 180 8.78 0.96 -4.38
C ALA A 180 9.26 2.41 -4.38
N ARG A 181 8.32 3.37 -4.32
CA ARG A 181 8.57 4.82 -4.44
C ARG A 181 9.41 5.13 -5.68
N THR A 182 8.92 4.67 -6.82
CA THR A 182 9.54 4.86 -8.14
C THR A 182 8.50 5.21 -9.19
N GLY A 183 8.98 5.66 -10.36
CA GLY A 183 8.14 5.95 -11.51
C GLY A 183 7.53 7.34 -11.51
N PRO A 184 6.71 7.65 -12.52
CA PRO A 184 6.33 9.04 -12.82
C PRO A 184 5.58 9.75 -11.70
N LEU A 185 4.77 9.03 -10.93
CA LEU A 185 4.02 9.61 -9.80
C LEU A 185 4.98 10.02 -8.67
N HIS A 186 5.89 9.14 -8.28
CA HIS A 186 6.91 9.43 -7.27
C HIS A 186 7.81 10.58 -7.71
N ASP A 187 8.29 10.54 -8.96
CA ASP A 187 9.12 11.62 -9.52
C ASP A 187 8.39 12.96 -9.54
N HIS A 188 7.10 12.97 -9.87
CA HIS A 188 6.27 14.17 -9.83
C HIS A 188 6.16 14.76 -8.41
N HIS A 189 5.97 13.93 -7.39
CA HIS A 189 5.96 14.40 -6.00
C HIS A 189 7.34 14.88 -5.55
N ARG A 190 8.39 14.11 -5.84
CA ARG A 190 9.78 14.43 -5.48
C ARG A 190 10.26 15.73 -6.13
N THR A 191 10.00 15.92 -7.43
CA THR A 191 10.49 17.08 -8.19
C THR A 191 9.89 18.40 -7.73
N ARG A 192 8.64 18.39 -7.21
CA ARG A 192 8.04 19.59 -6.60
C ARG A 192 8.88 20.09 -5.42
N HIS A 193 9.26 19.19 -4.51
CA HIS A 193 10.08 19.53 -3.36
C HIS A 193 11.47 20.03 -3.76
N THR A 194 12.13 19.36 -4.71
CA THR A 194 13.46 19.80 -5.15
C THR A 194 13.44 21.13 -5.89
N THR A 195 12.42 21.37 -6.73
CA THR A 195 12.28 22.61 -7.52
C THR A 195 11.94 23.81 -6.65
N ASP A 196 11.06 23.60 -5.67
CA ASP A 196 10.65 24.66 -4.73
C ASP A 196 11.67 24.85 -3.60
N HIS A 197 12.78 24.09 -3.60
CA HIS A 197 13.78 24.05 -2.54
C HIS A 197 13.17 23.79 -1.14
N THR A 198 12.17 22.90 -1.07
CA THR A 198 11.47 22.51 0.14
C THR A 198 11.66 21.04 0.48
N LEU A 199 11.43 20.69 1.74
CA LEU A 199 11.29 19.30 2.18
C LEU A 199 9.80 18.90 2.18
N PRO A 200 9.47 17.61 2.01
CA PRO A 200 8.11 17.10 2.26
C PRO A 200 7.75 17.09 3.76
N TYR A 201 8.72 17.36 4.62
CA TYR A 201 8.62 17.35 6.09
C TYR A 201 9.01 18.72 6.66
N ASP A 202 8.63 19.03 7.92
CA ASP A 202 9.18 20.19 8.62
C ASP A 202 10.69 20.04 8.89
N GLY A 203 11.17 18.81 9.04
CA GLY A 203 12.58 18.51 9.17
C GLY A 203 12.95 17.12 8.67
N LEU A 204 14.20 16.99 8.26
CA LEU A 204 14.83 15.74 7.85
C LEU A 204 16.11 15.57 8.67
N THR A 205 16.25 14.43 9.33
CA THR A 205 17.45 14.06 10.08
C THR A 205 18.15 12.94 9.34
N LEU A 206 19.46 13.06 9.12
CA LEU A 206 20.29 12.07 8.44
C LEU A 206 21.36 11.54 9.38
N VAL A 207 21.62 10.22 9.30
CA VAL A 207 22.69 9.52 10.01
C VAL A 207 23.62 8.90 8.99
N GLU A 208 24.89 9.29 9.04
CA GLU A 208 25.91 8.88 8.09
C GLU A 208 27.04 8.10 8.78
N HIS A 209 27.55 7.07 8.10
CA HIS A 209 28.75 6.34 8.49
C HIS A 209 29.78 6.51 7.37
N HIS A 210 30.92 7.14 7.67
CA HIS A 210 31.95 7.48 6.67
C HIS A 210 31.40 8.21 5.42
N GLY A 211 30.44 9.12 5.61
CA GLY A 211 29.81 9.89 4.52
C GLY A 211 28.75 9.13 3.72
N HIS A 212 28.44 7.88 4.10
CA HIS A 212 27.34 7.11 3.51
C HIS A 212 26.11 7.16 4.40
N LEU A 213 24.95 7.46 3.83
CA LEU A 213 23.68 7.48 4.55
C LEU A 213 23.30 6.07 5.02
N VAL A 214 23.12 5.90 6.33
CA VAL A 214 22.76 4.63 6.98
C VAL A 214 21.47 4.72 7.82
N GLY A 215 20.92 5.92 7.98
CA GLY A 215 19.60 6.12 8.55
C GLY A 215 19.06 7.52 8.26
N TYR A 216 17.74 7.66 8.22
CA TYR A 216 17.09 8.97 8.16
C TYR A 216 15.76 8.97 8.91
N ALA A 217 15.29 10.16 9.29
CA ALA A 217 13.94 10.41 9.78
C ALA A 217 13.36 11.70 9.17
N GLY A 218 12.27 11.59 8.43
CA GLY A 218 11.42 12.70 8.02
C GLY A 218 10.34 12.95 9.07
N TRP A 219 10.28 14.16 9.62
CA TRP A 219 9.40 14.47 10.74
C TRP A 219 8.70 15.83 10.61
N ASN A 220 7.51 15.90 11.18
CA ASN A 220 6.64 17.07 11.21
C ASN A 220 6.34 17.49 12.66
N ARG A 221 6.33 18.81 12.90
CA ARG A 221 5.99 19.45 14.17
C ARG A 221 4.84 20.43 13.93
N ARG A 222 3.67 19.87 13.61
CA ARG A 222 2.47 20.66 13.24
C ARG A 222 1.39 20.70 14.32
N ASP A 223 1.43 19.78 15.29
CA ASP A 223 0.32 19.60 16.23
C ASP A 223 0.64 20.04 17.66
N ASN A 224 -0.17 20.98 18.17
CA ASN A 224 -0.24 21.40 19.58
C ASN A 224 1.09 21.87 20.21
N TYR A 225 1.01 22.43 21.42
CA TYR A 225 2.17 22.83 22.22
C TYR A 225 2.03 22.35 23.67
N GLY A 226 3.14 22.36 24.43
CA GLY A 226 3.17 21.90 25.81
C GLY A 226 2.87 20.41 25.94
N ASP A 227 2.00 20.05 26.89
CA ASP A 227 1.68 18.65 27.24
C ASP A 227 0.97 17.88 26.13
N GLN A 228 0.47 18.57 25.10
CA GLN A 228 -0.18 17.97 23.93
C GLN A 228 0.75 17.93 22.69
N GLY A 229 1.99 18.44 22.83
CA GLY A 229 2.95 18.52 21.74
C GLY A 229 3.27 17.14 21.16
N THR A 230 3.17 17.04 19.84
CA THR A 230 3.48 15.81 19.10
C THR A 230 4.58 16.07 18.07
N ILE A 231 5.54 15.15 17.98
CA ILE A 231 6.41 14.99 16.81
C ILE A 231 5.92 13.77 16.03
N THR A 232 5.55 13.99 14.77
CA THR A 232 5.11 12.92 13.86
C THR A 232 6.27 12.56 12.95
N VAL A 233 6.59 11.28 12.86
CA VAL A 233 7.60 10.73 11.96
C VAL A 233 6.88 9.98 10.85
N ASP A 234 6.89 10.57 9.66
CA ASP A 234 6.18 10.04 8.49
C ASP A 234 7.04 9.04 7.70
N ASP A 235 8.35 9.14 7.84
CA ASP A 235 9.29 8.28 7.13
C ASP A 235 10.56 8.05 7.95
N LEU A 236 10.95 6.79 8.12
CA LEU A 236 12.00 6.40 9.05
C LEU A 236 12.64 5.10 8.58
N ALA A 237 13.96 5.12 8.39
CA ALA A 237 14.69 3.92 7.99
C ALA A 237 16.10 3.92 8.60
N ALA A 238 16.62 2.72 8.85
CA ALA A 238 17.99 2.50 9.26
C ALA A 238 18.50 1.14 8.74
N THR A 239 19.77 1.06 8.36
CA THR A 239 20.42 -0.18 7.90
C THR A 239 21.31 -0.83 8.95
N THR A 240 21.56 -0.14 10.08
CA THR A 240 22.34 -0.65 11.19
C THR A 240 21.64 -0.37 12.53
N ALA A 241 21.92 -1.20 13.52
CA ALA A 241 21.38 -1.02 14.87
C ALA A 241 21.90 0.29 15.52
N ASP A 242 23.13 0.70 15.21
CA ASP A 242 23.70 1.95 15.71
C ASP A 242 22.98 3.17 15.12
N ALA A 243 22.68 3.15 13.81
CA ALA A 243 21.88 4.21 13.17
C ALA A 243 20.44 4.24 13.70
N ALA A 244 19.82 3.08 13.92
CA ALA A 244 18.48 2.99 14.51
C ALA A 244 18.46 3.59 15.93
N ARG A 245 19.48 3.29 16.76
CA ARG A 245 19.63 3.86 18.10
C ARG A 245 19.89 5.37 18.07
N GLU A 246 20.69 5.87 17.12
CA GLU A 246 20.86 7.32 16.93
C GLU A 246 19.53 8.01 16.64
N LEU A 247 18.77 7.51 15.66
CA LEU A 247 17.48 8.10 15.30
C LEU A 247 16.50 8.10 16.49
N VAL A 248 16.39 6.98 17.22
CA VAL A 248 15.55 6.91 18.43
C VAL A 248 16.04 7.89 19.51
N GLY A 249 17.35 8.03 19.71
CA GLY A 249 17.93 8.98 20.66
C GLY A 249 17.62 10.43 20.30
N ILE A 250 17.67 10.78 19.01
CA ILE A 250 17.30 12.10 18.51
C ILE A 250 15.82 12.34 18.74
N LEU A 251 14.95 11.37 18.46
CA LEU A 251 13.51 11.47 18.75
C LEU A 251 13.25 11.61 20.27
N ALA A 252 14.03 10.95 21.12
CA ALA A 252 13.96 11.10 22.57
C ALA A 252 14.33 12.52 23.05
N SER A 253 15.18 13.23 22.31
CA SER A 253 15.61 14.59 22.68
C SER A 253 14.45 15.61 22.67
N TRP A 254 13.36 15.31 21.95
CA TRP A 254 12.16 16.15 21.87
C TRP A 254 11.29 16.15 23.13
N HIS A 255 11.57 15.29 24.12
CA HIS A 255 10.71 15.08 25.29
C HIS A 255 10.33 16.33 26.08
N SER A 256 11.11 17.41 26.01
CA SER A 256 10.81 18.68 26.70
C SER A 256 9.74 19.54 26.02
N VAL A 257 9.49 19.33 24.72
CA VAL A 257 8.60 20.18 23.89
C VAL A 257 7.57 19.39 23.07
N ALA A 258 7.78 18.08 22.93
CA ALA A 258 6.87 17.14 22.32
C ALA A 258 6.87 15.84 23.15
N PRO A 259 5.99 15.72 24.16
CA PRO A 259 5.89 14.50 24.98
C PRO A 259 5.42 13.27 24.20
N THR A 260 4.84 13.45 23.00
CA THR A 260 4.34 12.36 22.17
C THR A 260 5.14 12.22 20.88
N LEU A 261 5.66 11.02 20.61
CA LEU A 261 6.17 10.60 19.31
C LEU A 261 5.06 9.82 18.60
N ARG A 262 4.67 10.26 17.41
CA ARG A 262 3.76 9.54 16.53
C ARG A 262 4.53 8.92 15.38
N LEU A 263 4.36 7.63 15.12
CA LEU A 263 4.95 6.96 13.96
C LEU A 263 4.12 5.77 13.48
N THR A 264 4.32 5.38 12.23
CA THR A 264 3.86 4.11 11.69
C THR A 264 4.75 2.97 12.20
N LEU A 265 4.13 1.93 12.77
CA LEU A 265 4.84 0.69 13.11
C LEU A 265 4.72 -0.33 11.98
N LEU A 266 5.87 -0.72 11.44
CA LEU A 266 5.97 -1.87 10.53
C LEU A 266 6.42 -3.10 11.33
N PRO A 267 5.61 -4.17 11.42
CA PRO A 267 6.04 -5.39 12.11
C PRO A 267 7.33 -5.96 11.52
N GLY A 268 8.28 -6.30 12.39
CA GLY A 268 9.60 -6.81 11.98
C GLY A 268 10.57 -5.72 11.51
N ASP A 269 10.26 -4.44 11.73
CA ASP A 269 11.16 -3.35 11.38
C ASP A 269 12.41 -3.24 12.28
N PRO A 270 13.61 -2.95 11.72
CA PRO A 270 14.85 -2.78 12.48
C PRO A 270 14.81 -1.75 13.63
N LEU A 271 13.87 -0.81 13.60
CA LEU A 271 13.70 0.20 14.66
C LEU A 271 12.88 -0.33 15.84
N THR A 272 12.03 -1.34 15.61
CA THR A 272 11.14 -1.91 16.64
C THR A 272 11.88 -2.35 17.91
N PRO A 273 13.04 -3.05 17.84
CA PRO A 273 13.80 -3.43 19.04
C PRO A 273 14.34 -2.27 19.88
N HIS A 274 14.31 -1.04 19.35
CA HIS A 274 14.80 0.16 20.03
C HIS A 274 13.67 1.05 20.56
N LEU A 275 12.42 0.70 20.29
CA LEU A 275 11.23 1.43 20.72
C LEU A 275 10.56 0.71 21.91
N PRO A 276 10.02 1.44 22.91
CA PRO A 276 9.26 0.88 24.02
C PRO A 276 7.83 0.53 23.56
N VAL A 277 7.71 -0.42 22.64
CA VAL A 277 6.44 -0.77 21.97
C VAL A 277 5.36 -1.26 22.94
N GLU A 278 5.72 -1.77 24.12
CA GLU A 278 4.79 -2.12 25.19
C GLU A 278 4.08 -0.89 25.81
N LYS A 279 4.60 0.31 25.52
CA LYS A 279 4.01 1.59 25.91
C LYS A 279 3.25 2.27 24.77
N ALA A 280 3.24 1.68 23.57
CA ALA A 280 2.51 2.21 22.43
C ALA A 280 1.01 2.31 22.73
N ARG A 281 0.40 3.38 22.23
CA ARG A 281 -1.04 3.57 22.19
C ARG A 281 -1.45 3.77 20.74
N GLU A 282 -2.48 3.04 20.30
CA GLU A 282 -3.00 3.23 18.94
C GLU A 282 -3.46 4.67 18.78
N HIS A 283 -2.96 5.34 17.75
CA HIS A 283 -3.46 6.64 17.32
C HIS A 283 -4.48 6.46 16.21
N GLU A 284 -4.10 5.67 15.20
CA GLU A 284 -4.90 5.41 14.02
C GLU A 284 -4.60 4.01 13.49
N GLN A 285 -5.64 3.35 12.97
CA GLN A 285 -5.53 2.04 12.36
C GLN A 285 -6.33 2.02 11.07
N ASP A 286 -5.62 2.03 9.95
CA ASP A 286 -6.21 1.93 8.63
C ASP A 286 -6.17 0.49 8.14
N THR A 287 -7.33 -0.07 7.86
CA THR A 287 -7.40 -1.37 7.19
C THR A 287 -7.02 -1.19 5.73
N TRP A 288 -6.27 -2.10 5.16
CA TRP A 288 -6.07 -2.15 3.71
C TRP A 288 -6.57 -3.47 3.14
N MET A 289 -7.02 -3.39 1.89
CA MET A 289 -7.51 -4.52 1.11
C MET A 289 -6.60 -4.76 -0.09
N HIS A 290 -6.56 -6.00 -0.55
CA HIS A 290 -5.78 -6.43 -1.71
C HIS A 290 -6.62 -7.26 -2.67
N ARG A 291 -6.22 -7.26 -3.94
CA ARG A 291 -6.79 -8.08 -5.02
C ARG A 291 -5.74 -8.35 -6.10
N PRO A 292 -5.64 -9.56 -6.66
CA PRO A 292 -4.90 -9.75 -7.92
C PRO A 292 -5.64 -9.08 -9.08
N VAL A 293 -4.94 -8.25 -9.86
CA VAL A 293 -5.45 -7.79 -11.16
C VAL A 293 -5.29 -8.91 -12.17
N ASP A 294 -4.13 -9.54 -12.21
CA ASP A 294 -3.80 -10.67 -13.06
C ASP A 294 -2.99 -11.69 -12.27
N VAL A 295 -3.58 -12.87 -12.05
CA VAL A 295 -2.95 -13.91 -11.20
C VAL A 295 -1.66 -14.47 -11.79
N THR A 296 -1.52 -14.50 -13.12
CA THR A 296 -0.30 -15.01 -13.76
C THR A 296 0.85 -14.04 -13.59
N ARG A 297 0.60 -12.75 -13.80
CA ARG A 297 1.60 -11.69 -13.58
C ARG A 297 1.95 -11.56 -12.10
N ALA A 298 0.95 -11.62 -11.21
CA ALA A 298 1.18 -11.55 -9.77
C ALA A 298 2.14 -12.64 -9.30
N ILE A 299 1.97 -13.89 -9.77
CA ILE A 299 2.87 -14.99 -9.41
C ILE A 299 4.25 -14.85 -10.04
N ARG A 300 4.31 -14.54 -11.34
CA ARG A 300 5.57 -14.48 -12.10
C ARG A 300 6.47 -13.31 -11.69
N ASP A 301 5.87 -12.14 -11.44
CA ASP A 301 6.61 -10.90 -11.26
C ASP A 301 7.09 -10.72 -9.81
N ARG A 302 6.43 -11.39 -8.84
CA ARG A 302 6.81 -11.45 -7.43
C ARG A 302 8.09 -12.28 -7.19
N GLY A 303 8.87 -11.89 -6.19
CA GLY A 303 9.97 -12.70 -5.64
C GLY A 303 9.48 -13.86 -4.78
N TRP A 304 10.11 -15.02 -4.94
CA TRP A 304 9.85 -16.22 -4.14
C TRP A 304 11.13 -16.62 -3.38
N PRO A 305 11.02 -17.21 -2.19
CA PRO A 305 12.19 -17.76 -1.51
C PRO A 305 12.85 -18.85 -2.35
N THR A 306 14.17 -18.82 -2.45
CA THR A 306 14.94 -19.84 -3.19
C THR A 306 14.84 -21.24 -2.60
N HIS A 307 14.47 -21.38 -1.33
CA HIS A 307 14.27 -22.66 -0.65
C HIS A 307 12.83 -23.19 -0.76
N LEU A 308 11.92 -22.41 -1.34
CA LEU A 308 10.53 -22.81 -1.52
C LEU A 308 10.40 -23.56 -2.85
N HIS A 309 10.00 -24.83 -2.77
CA HIS A 309 9.73 -25.66 -3.94
C HIS A 309 8.40 -26.39 -3.76
N GLY A 310 7.62 -26.48 -4.82
CA GLY A 310 6.37 -27.20 -4.77
C GLY A 310 5.45 -26.91 -5.95
N THR A 311 4.36 -27.67 -6.02
CA THR A 311 3.31 -27.46 -7.00
C THR A 311 1.94 -27.51 -6.34
N ALA A 312 0.97 -26.83 -6.94
CA ALA A 312 -0.43 -26.90 -6.54
C ALA A 312 -1.33 -26.73 -7.76
N THR A 313 -2.47 -27.42 -7.79
CA THR A 313 -3.48 -27.25 -8.84
C THR A 313 -4.80 -26.82 -8.20
N PHE A 314 -5.40 -25.75 -8.69
CA PHE A 314 -6.64 -25.19 -8.15
C PHE A 314 -7.49 -24.54 -9.25
N THR A 315 -8.79 -24.48 -9.03
CA THR A 315 -9.71 -23.67 -9.84
C THR A 315 -9.91 -22.32 -9.16
N LEU A 316 -9.91 -21.24 -9.94
CA LEU A 316 -10.15 -19.87 -9.48
C LEU A 316 -11.42 -19.31 -10.11
N ASP A 317 -12.29 -18.73 -9.28
CA ASP A 317 -13.46 -17.96 -9.70
C ASP A 317 -13.24 -16.46 -9.47
N ASP A 318 -13.37 -15.68 -10.55
CA ASP A 318 -13.31 -14.22 -10.53
C ASP A 318 -14.40 -13.60 -11.42
N PRO A 319 -15.56 -13.22 -10.85
CA PRO A 319 -16.70 -12.72 -11.61
C PRO A 319 -16.49 -11.37 -12.32
N LEU A 320 -15.39 -10.66 -12.02
CA LEU A 320 -15.10 -9.34 -12.62
C LEU A 320 -13.97 -9.41 -13.65
N ALA A 321 -13.18 -10.47 -13.64
CA ALA A 321 -12.02 -10.65 -14.50
C ALA A 321 -11.97 -12.11 -15.00
N ASP A 322 -12.59 -12.34 -16.15
CA ASP A 322 -12.63 -13.63 -16.82
C ASP A 322 -11.24 -14.18 -17.16
N TRP A 323 -10.26 -13.29 -17.41
CA TRP A 323 -8.85 -13.66 -17.61
C TRP A 323 -8.21 -14.35 -16.39
N ASN A 324 -8.73 -14.16 -15.18
CA ASN A 324 -8.30 -14.88 -13.98
C ASN A 324 -9.06 -16.20 -13.78
N THR A 325 -10.29 -16.31 -14.31
CA THR A 325 -11.15 -17.48 -14.08
C THR A 325 -10.63 -18.71 -14.84
N GLY A 326 -10.61 -19.86 -14.16
CA GLY A 326 -10.22 -21.15 -14.73
C GLY A 326 -9.38 -22.01 -13.79
N THR A 327 -8.84 -23.12 -14.31
CA THR A 327 -7.98 -24.02 -13.56
C THR A 327 -6.51 -23.74 -13.83
N TRP A 328 -5.74 -23.65 -12.76
CA TRP A 328 -4.36 -23.22 -12.74
C TRP A 328 -3.47 -24.26 -12.10
N HIS A 329 -2.27 -24.41 -12.63
CA HIS A 329 -1.18 -25.16 -12.05
C HIS A 329 -0.06 -24.20 -11.67
N LEU A 330 0.21 -24.11 -10.37
CA LEU A 330 1.32 -23.38 -9.77
C LEU A 330 2.53 -24.31 -9.69
N GLU A 331 3.68 -23.79 -10.09
CA GLU A 331 4.98 -24.42 -9.89
C GLU A 331 5.95 -23.37 -9.34
N ILE A 332 6.61 -23.66 -8.22
CA ILE A 332 7.63 -22.81 -7.61
C ILE A 332 8.94 -23.59 -7.57
N THR A 333 10.00 -23.00 -8.11
CA THR A 333 11.36 -23.52 -8.01
C THR A 333 12.39 -22.40 -8.07
N ASP A 334 13.45 -22.51 -7.28
CA ASP A 334 14.65 -21.66 -7.35
C ASP A 334 14.37 -20.15 -7.30
N GLY A 335 13.37 -19.74 -6.50
CA GLY A 335 12.98 -18.34 -6.33
C GLY A 335 12.13 -17.77 -7.47
N HIS A 336 11.66 -18.64 -8.37
CA HIS A 336 10.74 -18.34 -9.45
C HIS A 336 9.45 -19.13 -9.29
N ALA A 337 8.35 -18.58 -9.80
CA ALA A 337 7.09 -19.30 -9.91
C ALA A 337 6.43 -19.05 -11.26
N ASP A 338 5.74 -20.07 -11.75
CA ASP A 338 4.87 -19.99 -12.92
C ASP A 338 3.45 -20.42 -12.53
N LEU A 339 2.46 -19.77 -13.14
CA LEU A 339 1.05 -20.09 -12.98
C LEU A 339 0.43 -20.28 -14.35
N ARG A 340 0.32 -21.54 -14.76
CA ARG A 340 -0.14 -21.91 -16.11
C ARG A 340 -1.56 -22.47 -16.09
N ARG A 341 -2.34 -22.13 -17.13
CA ARG A 341 -3.65 -22.75 -17.34
C ARG A 341 -3.50 -24.25 -17.55
N THR A 342 -4.45 -25.02 -17.03
CA THR A 342 -4.49 -26.47 -17.20
C THR A 342 -5.94 -26.96 -17.31
N THR A 343 -6.13 -28.14 -17.90
CA THR A 343 -7.41 -28.86 -17.93
C THR A 343 -7.41 -30.04 -16.95
N ALA A 344 -6.34 -30.20 -16.15
CA ALA A 344 -6.28 -31.21 -15.12
C ALA A 344 -7.38 -30.99 -14.08
N PRO A 345 -7.99 -32.05 -13.51
CA PRO A 345 -8.95 -31.90 -12.44
C PRO A 345 -8.28 -31.25 -11.21
N ALA A 346 -9.04 -30.42 -10.50
CA ALA A 346 -8.59 -29.75 -9.29
C ALA A 346 -9.69 -29.79 -8.23
N ASP A 347 -9.37 -30.33 -7.06
CA ASP A 347 -10.30 -30.44 -5.92
C ASP A 347 -10.40 -29.14 -5.11
N LEU A 348 -9.46 -28.21 -5.32
CA LEU A 348 -9.38 -26.94 -4.61
C LEU A 348 -10.02 -25.84 -5.46
N HIS A 349 -11.11 -25.26 -4.97
CA HIS A 349 -11.85 -24.18 -5.62
C HIS A 349 -11.69 -22.89 -4.82
N LEU A 350 -10.82 -22.01 -5.29
CA LEU A 350 -10.45 -20.75 -4.67
C LEU A 350 -11.28 -19.61 -5.25
N THR A 351 -11.72 -18.69 -4.40
CA THR A 351 -12.26 -17.40 -4.84
C THR A 351 -11.13 -16.39 -5.05
N VAL A 352 -11.32 -15.38 -5.90
CA VAL A 352 -10.33 -14.27 -6.04
C VAL A 352 -9.97 -13.60 -4.70
N ARG A 353 -10.92 -13.53 -3.76
CA ARG A 353 -10.69 -13.03 -2.40
C ARG A 353 -9.80 -13.98 -1.58
N GLY A 354 -10.03 -15.28 -1.70
CA GLY A 354 -9.16 -16.30 -1.12
C GLY A 354 -7.74 -16.24 -1.69
N PHE A 355 -7.60 -16.07 -3.00
CA PHE A 355 -6.30 -15.85 -3.64
C PHE A 355 -5.62 -14.60 -3.08
N ALA A 356 -6.35 -13.49 -2.93
CA ALA A 356 -5.78 -12.26 -2.34
C ALA A 356 -5.20 -12.51 -0.94
N LEU A 357 -5.94 -13.20 -0.06
CA LEU A 357 -5.48 -13.51 1.29
C LEU A 357 -4.24 -14.42 1.33
N LEU A 358 -4.21 -15.42 0.45
CA LEU A 358 -3.04 -16.29 0.32
C LEU A 358 -1.86 -15.52 -0.25
N TYR A 359 -2.04 -14.81 -1.36
CA TYR A 359 -0.97 -14.05 -2.01
C TYR A 359 -0.31 -13.03 -1.05
N THR A 360 -1.09 -12.37 -0.20
CA THR A 360 -0.56 -11.43 0.80
C THR A 360 -0.04 -12.10 2.07
N GLY A 361 -0.08 -13.43 2.17
CA GLY A 361 0.28 -14.17 3.39
C GLY A 361 -0.58 -13.81 4.61
N ALA A 362 -1.78 -13.25 4.40
CA ALA A 362 -2.67 -12.79 5.45
C ALA A 362 -3.41 -13.95 6.14
N ALA A 363 -3.54 -15.08 5.44
CA ALA A 363 -4.16 -16.29 5.96
C ALA A 363 -3.50 -17.54 5.38
N THR A 364 -3.67 -18.66 6.08
CA THR A 364 -3.34 -20.00 5.56
C THR A 364 -4.49 -20.55 4.73
N ALA A 365 -4.23 -21.54 3.87
CA ALA A 365 -5.24 -22.22 3.07
C ALA A 365 -6.36 -22.81 3.94
N ARG A 366 -6.02 -23.34 5.13
CA ARG A 366 -7.00 -23.83 6.09
C ARG A 366 -7.91 -22.72 6.60
N THR A 367 -7.35 -21.55 6.94
CA THR A 367 -8.13 -20.38 7.38
C THR A 367 -9.02 -19.85 6.24
N VAL A 368 -8.50 -19.81 5.01
CA VAL A 368 -9.27 -19.40 3.82
C VAL A 368 -10.43 -20.37 3.56
N ALA A 369 -10.24 -21.67 3.79
CA ALA A 369 -11.32 -22.66 3.69
C ALA A 369 -12.39 -22.48 4.78
N GLN A 370 -11.97 -22.27 6.02
CA GLN A 370 -12.88 -21.98 7.14
C GLN A 370 -13.69 -20.69 6.92
N ALA A 371 -13.11 -19.70 6.24
CA ALA A 371 -13.79 -18.47 5.87
C ALA A 371 -14.75 -18.63 4.67
N GLY A 372 -14.84 -19.82 4.06
CA GLY A 372 -15.67 -20.08 2.88
C GLY A 372 -15.13 -19.40 1.61
N LEU A 373 -13.82 -19.14 1.54
CA LEU A 373 -13.16 -18.53 0.38
C LEU A 373 -12.32 -19.53 -0.42
N LEU A 374 -12.17 -20.75 0.11
CA LEU A 374 -11.64 -21.95 -0.54
C LEU A 374 -12.58 -23.11 -0.25
N HIS A 375 -13.05 -23.79 -1.29
CA HIS A 375 -13.92 -24.95 -1.18
C HIS A 375 -13.19 -26.20 -1.67
N HIS A 376 -13.38 -27.32 -1.00
CA HIS A 376 -12.81 -28.60 -1.38
C HIS A 376 -13.65 -29.76 -0.82
N PRO A 377 -13.59 -30.96 -1.42
CA PRO A 377 -14.23 -32.15 -0.89
C PRO A 377 -13.78 -32.49 0.54
N THR A 378 -14.63 -33.22 1.26
CA THR A 378 -14.30 -33.76 2.59
C THR A 378 -13.08 -34.68 2.48
N GLY A 379 -12.06 -34.43 3.30
CA GLY A 379 -10.82 -35.22 3.33
C GLY A 379 -9.69 -34.69 2.44
N THR A 380 -9.95 -33.71 1.57
CA THR A 380 -8.91 -33.02 0.81
C THR A 380 -8.10 -32.09 1.72
N ASP A 381 -6.77 -32.15 1.62
CA ASP A 381 -5.87 -31.24 2.35
C ASP A 381 -5.64 -29.95 1.53
N PRO A 382 -6.01 -28.76 2.05
CA PRO A 382 -5.81 -27.50 1.34
C PRO A 382 -4.39 -26.94 1.46
N THR A 383 -3.52 -27.51 2.31
CA THR A 383 -2.18 -26.95 2.60
C THR A 383 -1.24 -26.82 1.39
N PRO A 384 -1.38 -27.53 0.26
CA PRO A 384 -0.60 -27.20 -0.94
C PRO A 384 -0.77 -25.74 -1.41
N LEU A 385 -1.89 -25.09 -1.10
CA LEU A 385 -2.09 -23.66 -1.40
C LEU A 385 -1.37 -22.71 -0.44
N ASP A 386 -0.78 -23.19 0.66
CA ASP A 386 0.09 -22.37 1.52
C ASP A 386 1.37 -21.95 0.79
N LEU A 387 1.71 -22.59 -0.35
CA LEU A 387 2.74 -22.11 -1.28
C LEU A 387 2.50 -20.65 -1.68
N LEU A 388 1.25 -20.23 -1.89
CA LEU A 388 0.90 -18.85 -2.24
C LEU A 388 1.13 -17.86 -1.09
N ALA A 389 1.08 -18.34 0.16
CA ALA A 389 1.20 -17.56 1.39
C ALA A 389 2.64 -17.42 1.91
N ALA A 390 3.55 -18.26 1.44
CA ALA A 390 4.97 -18.11 1.72
C ALA A 390 5.52 -16.80 1.11
N PRO A 391 6.48 -16.12 1.78
CA PRO A 391 7.13 -16.46 3.04
C PRO A 391 6.47 -15.82 4.28
N GLY A 392 5.31 -15.17 4.15
CA GLY A 392 4.64 -14.52 5.27
C GLY A 392 3.88 -13.26 4.85
N PRO A 393 3.38 -12.48 5.83
CA PRO A 393 2.43 -11.40 5.56
C PRO A 393 3.08 -10.24 4.81
N ALA A 394 2.28 -9.62 3.94
CA ALA A 394 2.53 -8.33 3.34
C ALA A 394 2.11 -7.18 4.27
N GLN A 395 2.67 -6.01 4.03
CA GLN A 395 2.48 -4.78 4.80
C GLN A 395 2.40 -3.61 3.82
N LEU A 396 1.55 -2.64 4.10
CA LEU A 396 1.63 -1.31 3.48
C LEU A 396 2.25 -0.36 4.52
N GLY A 397 3.15 0.52 4.06
CA GLY A 397 3.77 1.56 4.89
C GLY A 397 3.30 2.97 4.56
N ASP A 398 2.57 3.13 3.46
CA ASP A 398 2.10 4.40 2.92
C ASP A 398 0.57 4.34 2.76
N TYR A 399 -0.11 5.42 3.18
CA TYR A 399 -1.52 5.64 2.89
C TYR A 399 -1.67 6.40 1.56
N PHE A 400 -2.70 6.11 0.76
CA PHE A 400 -2.91 6.73 -0.55
C PHE A 400 -4.39 6.90 -0.94
#